data_AF-A0A132MXT9-F1
#
_entry.id   AF-A0A132MXT9-F1
#
_cell.length_a   1.000
_cell.length_b   1.000
_cell.length_c   1.000
_cell.angle_alpha   90.00
_cell.angle_beta   90.00
_cell.angle_gamma   90.00
#
_symmetry.space_group_name_H-M   'P 1'
#
loop_
_entity.id
_entity.type
_entity.pdbx_description
1 polymer ?
#
loop_
_entity_poly.entity_id
_entity_poly.type
_entity_poly.pdbx_seq_one_letter_code
_entity_poly.pdbx_strand_id
1 'polypeptide(L)'
;MLRHDPSIRPFIVIWEATRARSLACRHCRAEARIRRDPAELDTAQAEKLLREIAAFGRCGRCEFRTVCGGSRSRAFALTGDAYAEEPWCGYRPGSFPYQRELSAALAAAGHVEL
;
A
#
# COMPACT_ATOMS: atom_id res chain seq x y z
N MET A 1 14.50 -12.58 -17.01
CA MET A 1 14.27 -11.54 -15.98
C MET A 1 12.88 -10.99 -16.20
N LEU A 2 11.91 -11.32 -15.34
CA LEU A 2 10.57 -10.72 -15.43
C LEU A 2 10.71 -9.22 -15.20
N ARG A 3 10.26 -8.40 -16.15
CA ARG A 3 10.12 -6.96 -15.95
C ARG A 3 8.71 -6.71 -15.41
N HIS A 4 8.62 -6.12 -14.23
CA HIS A 4 7.36 -5.69 -13.63
C HIS A 4 7.05 -4.27 -14.12
N ASP A 5 5.80 -4.03 -14.54
CA ASP A 5 5.32 -2.68 -14.80
C ASP A 5 4.98 -2.01 -13.46
N PRO A 6 5.73 -0.97 -13.05
CA PRO A 6 5.50 -0.30 -11.77
C PRO A 6 4.18 0.46 -11.72
N SER A 7 3.57 0.79 -12.86
CA SER A 7 2.25 1.43 -12.92
C SER A 7 1.13 0.46 -12.53
N ILE A 8 1.36 -0.84 -12.69
CA ILE A 8 0.39 -1.90 -12.39
C ILE A 8 0.68 -2.57 -11.05
N ARG A 9 1.96 -2.79 -10.70
CA ARG A 9 2.38 -3.50 -9.47
C ARG A 9 3.86 -3.28 -9.11
N PRO A 10 4.20 -2.32 -8.24
CA PRO A 10 5.60 -2.04 -7.92
C PRO A 10 6.21 -3.06 -6.94
N PHE A 11 7.16 -3.92 -7.33
CA PHE A 11 7.72 -4.97 -6.44
C PHE A 11 8.18 -4.44 -5.06
N ILE A 12 8.87 -3.29 -5.04
CA ILE A 12 9.29 -2.60 -3.82
C ILE A 12 8.95 -1.12 -4.01
N VAL A 13 8.33 -0.52 -3.00
CA VAL A 13 8.20 0.94 -2.91
C VAL A 13 9.24 1.45 -1.92
N ILE A 14 10.13 2.32 -2.40
CA ILE A 14 11.09 3.05 -1.56
C ILE A 14 10.73 4.51 -1.67
N TRP A 15 10.46 5.15 -0.53
CA TRP A 15 10.12 6.56 -0.48
C TRP A 15 10.96 7.24 0.60
N GLU A 16 11.63 8.32 0.23
CA GLU A 16 12.29 9.23 1.18
C GLU A 16 11.25 10.22 1.70
N ALA A 17 10.71 9.97 2.89
CA ALA A 17 9.61 10.77 3.47
C ALA A 17 9.95 12.25 3.66
N THR A 18 11.23 12.56 3.91
CA THR A 18 11.75 13.92 3.93
C THR A 18 13.21 13.95 3.49
N ARG A 19 13.64 15.07 2.90
CA ARG A 19 15.06 15.34 2.62
C ARG A 19 15.66 16.29 3.66
N ALA A 20 14.85 16.81 4.58
CA ALA A 20 15.28 17.77 5.60
C ALA A 20 16.17 17.10 6.66
N ARG A 21 17.40 17.57 6.82
CA ARG A 21 18.32 17.13 7.88
C ARG A 21 19.28 18.25 8.28
N SER A 22 19.63 18.30 9.57
CA SER A 22 20.58 19.29 10.11
C SER A 22 22.00 19.18 9.53
N LEU A 23 22.33 18.09 8.82
CA LEU A 23 23.62 17.88 8.18
C LEU A 23 23.43 17.30 6.76
N ALA A 24 24.03 17.97 5.78
CA ALA A 24 24.05 17.58 4.37
C ALA A 24 25.47 17.14 3.98
N CYS A 25 25.80 15.86 4.18
CA CYS A 25 27.12 15.33 3.85
C CYS A 25 27.22 14.95 2.36
N ARG A 26 28.45 15.01 1.81
CA ARG A 26 28.75 14.61 0.42
C ARG A 26 28.28 13.18 0.06
N HIS A 27 28.20 12.30 1.05
CA HIS A 27 27.86 10.88 0.87
C HIS A 27 26.37 10.58 1.12
N CYS A 28 25.52 11.61 1.25
CA CYS A 28 24.11 11.41 1.56
C CYS A 28 23.35 10.86 0.34
N ARG A 29 22.91 9.59 0.41
CA ARG A 29 22.04 8.96 -0.61
C ARG A 29 20.76 9.77 -0.88
N ALA A 30 20.18 10.40 0.15
CA ALA A 30 18.95 11.17 0.04
C ALA A 30 19.16 12.61 -0.50
N GLU A 31 20.41 13.01 -0.74
CA GLU A 31 20.83 14.40 -1.02
C GLU A 31 20.19 15.38 -0.02
N ALA A 32 20.43 15.13 1.27
CA ALA A 32 19.79 15.89 2.35
C ALA A 32 19.97 17.40 2.20
N ARG A 33 18.94 18.16 2.57
CA ARG A 33 18.90 19.63 2.59
C ARG A 33 18.59 20.12 4.00
N ILE A 34 19.01 21.34 4.34
CA ILE A 34 18.80 21.88 5.70
C ILE A 34 17.33 22.20 5.99
N ARG A 35 16.54 22.51 4.96
CA ARG A 35 15.12 22.85 5.09
C ARG A 35 14.28 21.86 4.31
N ARG A 36 13.04 21.67 4.78
CA ARG A 36 12.00 20.90 4.09
C ARG A 36 11.72 21.52 2.73
N ASP A 37 11.66 20.69 1.69
CA ASP A 37 11.23 21.16 0.38
C ASP A 37 9.71 21.45 0.41
N PRO A 38 9.23 22.58 -0.14
CA PRO A 38 7.80 22.86 -0.22
C PRO A 38 7.01 21.80 -1.00
N ALA A 39 7.65 21.05 -1.90
CA ALA A 39 7.03 19.97 -2.67
C ALA A 39 7.00 18.62 -1.94
N GLU A 40 7.59 18.50 -0.73
CA GLU A 40 7.46 17.28 0.07
C GLU A 40 6.00 17.05 0.48
N LEU A 41 5.54 15.80 0.44
CA LEU A 41 4.19 15.42 0.84
C LEU A 41 3.94 15.77 2.30
N ASP A 42 2.81 16.41 2.58
CA ASP A 42 2.31 16.51 3.94
C ASP A 42 1.79 15.15 4.45
N THR A 43 1.42 15.08 5.73
CA THR A 43 0.93 13.84 6.35
C THR A 43 -0.29 13.27 5.65
N ALA A 44 -1.27 14.10 5.26
CA ALA A 44 -2.49 13.63 4.62
C ALA A 44 -2.22 13.06 3.23
N GLN A 45 -1.33 13.70 2.48
CA GLN A 45 -0.85 13.24 1.18
C GLN A 45 -0.04 11.94 1.30
N ALA A 46 0.81 11.83 2.32
CA ALA A 46 1.58 10.61 2.61
C ALA A 46 0.68 9.41 2.92
N GLU A 47 -0.32 9.61 3.77
CA GLU A 47 -1.30 8.56 4.07
C GLU A 47 -2.10 8.15 2.84
N LYS A 48 -2.49 9.13 2.00
CA LYS A 48 -3.16 8.84 0.73
C LYS A 48 -2.29 7.95 -0.17
N LEU A 49 -1.00 8.27 -0.30
CA LEU A 49 -0.06 7.44 -1.06
C LEU A 49 0.02 6.01 -0.51
N LEU A 50 0.10 5.84 0.81
CA LEU A 50 0.11 4.50 1.44
C LEU A 50 -1.19 3.73 1.16
N ARG A 51 -2.34 4.40 1.16
CA ARG A 51 -3.63 3.78 0.80
C ARG A 51 -3.66 3.36 -0.66
N GLU A 52 -3.12 4.15 -1.58
CA GLU A 52 -3.02 3.80 -3.01
C GLU A 52 -2.11 2.59 -3.24
N ILE A 53 -0.97 2.53 -2.55
CA ILE A 53 -0.06 1.36 -2.58
C ILE A 53 -0.75 0.11 -2.01
N ALA A 54 -1.59 0.26 -0.99
CA ALA A 54 -2.35 -0.85 -0.44
C ALA A 54 -3.50 -1.32 -1.35
N ALA A 55 -3.95 -0.49 -2.31
CA ALA A 55 -5.09 -0.76 -3.17
C ALA A 55 -4.78 -1.60 -4.43
N PHE A 56 -3.52 -2.01 -4.64
CA PHE A 56 -3.17 -2.87 -5.77
C PHE A 56 -3.78 -4.28 -5.67
N GLY A 57 -4.15 -4.84 -6.82
CA GLY A 57 -4.63 -6.21 -6.95
C GLY A 57 -6.06 -6.45 -6.42
N ARG A 58 -6.48 -7.72 -6.41
CA ARG A 58 -7.81 -8.14 -5.92
C ARG A 58 -8.01 -7.79 -4.45
N CYS A 59 -6.98 -7.99 -3.64
CA CYS A 59 -7.03 -7.75 -2.20
C CYS A 59 -7.24 -6.27 -1.87
N GLY A 60 -6.79 -5.35 -2.74
CA GLY A 60 -7.03 -3.92 -2.58
C GLY A 60 -8.49 -3.49 -2.73
N ARG A 61 -9.30 -4.25 -3.49
CA ARG A 61 -10.75 -4.02 -3.69
C ARG A 61 -11.64 -4.92 -2.83
N CYS A 62 -11.05 -5.72 -1.94
CA CYS A 62 -11.78 -6.61 -1.05
C CYS A 62 -12.39 -5.83 0.13
N GLU A 63 -13.63 -6.13 0.49
CA GLU A 63 -14.30 -5.57 1.68
C GLU A 63 -13.58 -5.92 2.99
N PHE A 64 -12.70 -6.93 2.98
CA PHE A 64 -11.84 -7.32 4.11
C PHE A 64 -10.38 -6.83 3.97
N ARG A 65 -10.09 -5.87 3.08
CA ARG A 65 -8.71 -5.39 2.82
C ARG A 65 -7.98 -4.89 4.06
N THR A 66 -8.71 -4.29 5.00
CA THR A 66 -8.15 -3.73 6.26
C THR A 66 -7.96 -4.78 7.34
N VAL A 67 -8.58 -5.95 7.19
CA VAL A 67 -8.51 -7.06 8.16
C VAL A 67 -7.50 -8.12 7.71
N CYS A 68 -7.63 -8.58 6.46
CA CYS A 68 -6.79 -9.64 5.90
C CYS A 68 -5.65 -9.09 5.03
N GLY A 69 -5.93 -8.09 4.19
CA GLY A 69 -4.95 -7.50 3.26
C GLY A 69 -4.39 -8.41 2.16
N GLY A 70 -4.61 -9.74 2.25
CA GLY A 70 -4.02 -10.76 1.39
C GLY A 70 -2.58 -11.14 1.80
N SER A 71 -2.20 -12.41 1.59
CA SER A 71 -0.83 -12.87 1.88
C SER A 71 0.11 -12.64 0.70
N ARG A 72 0.80 -11.49 0.70
CA ARG A 72 1.83 -11.16 -0.31
C ARG A 72 3.00 -12.14 -0.33
N SER A 73 3.34 -12.72 0.83
CA SER A 73 4.41 -13.71 0.95
C SER A 73 4.06 -15.02 0.24
N ARG A 74 2.83 -15.52 0.39
CA ARG A 74 2.36 -16.72 -0.33
C ARG A 74 2.20 -16.48 -1.81
N ALA A 75 1.63 -15.33 -2.20
CA ALA A 75 1.54 -14.92 -3.59
C ALA A 75 2.93 -14.95 -4.26
N PHE A 76 3.93 -14.34 -3.61
CA PHE A 76 5.30 -14.35 -4.13
C PHE A 76 5.93 -15.76 -4.16
N ALA A 77 5.78 -16.55 -3.09
CA ALA A 77 6.37 -17.88 -3.01
C ALA A 77 5.86 -18.84 -4.10
N LEU A 78 4.59 -18.71 -4.51
CA LEU A 78 3.97 -19.59 -5.50
C LEU A 78 4.05 -19.06 -6.93
N THR A 79 4.03 -17.75 -7.12
CA THR A 79 3.88 -17.13 -8.45
C THR A 79 5.09 -16.29 -8.87
N GLY A 80 6.01 -15.99 -7.95
CA GLY A 80 7.06 -14.99 -8.15
C GLY A 80 6.55 -13.55 -8.18
N ASP A 81 5.27 -13.32 -7.87
CA ASP A 81 4.62 -12.01 -7.86
C ASP A 81 3.99 -11.71 -6.49
N ALA A 82 4.55 -10.75 -5.76
CA ALA A 82 4.05 -10.34 -4.44
C ALA A 82 2.70 -9.59 -4.50
N TYR A 83 2.27 -9.16 -5.69
CA TYR A 83 1.00 -8.50 -5.95
C TYR A 83 -0.02 -9.41 -6.63
N ALA A 84 0.36 -10.65 -6.93
CA ALA A 84 -0.59 -11.65 -7.37
C ALA A 84 -1.61 -11.91 -6.26
N GLU A 85 -2.77 -12.37 -6.69
CA GLU A 85 -3.81 -12.80 -5.77
C GLU A 85 -3.30 -13.97 -4.93
N GLU A 86 -3.68 -14.01 -3.65
CA GLU A 86 -3.34 -15.13 -2.79
C GLU A 86 -4.00 -16.40 -3.38
N PRO A 87 -3.24 -17.42 -3.82
CA PRO A 87 -3.79 -18.52 -4.62
C PRO A 87 -4.73 -19.47 -3.87
N TRP A 88 -4.75 -19.42 -2.54
CA TRP A 88 -5.60 -20.23 -1.68
C TRP A 88 -6.86 -19.47 -1.20
N CYS A 89 -6.98 -18.19 -1.55
CA CYS A 89 -8.08 -17.34 -1.20
C CYS A 89 -9.21 -17.59 -2.20
N GLY A 90 -10.11 -18.49 -1.85
CA GLY A 90 -11.35 -18.74 -2.61
C GLY A 90 -12.39 -17.63 -2.49
N TYR A 91 -12.10 -16.58 -1.71
CA TYR A 91 -13.03 -15.49 -1.48
C TYR A 91 -13.12 -14.55 -2.69
N ARG A 92 -14.35 -14.16 -3.05
CA ARG A 92 -14.62 -13.24 -4.15
C ARG A 92 -15.03 -11.88 -3.56
N PRO A 93 -14.28 -10.79 -3.82
CA PRO A 93 -14.69 -9.46 -3.39
C PRO A 93 -16.12 -9.12 -3.80
N GLY A 94 -16.88 -8.54 -2.87
CA GLY A 94 -18.30 -8.22 -3.01
C GLY A 94 -19.24 -9.40 -2.72
N SER A 95 -18.73 -10.60 -2.44
CA SER A 95 -19.58 -11.76 -2.16
C SER A 95 -20.01 -11.87 -0.70
N PHE A 96 -19.60 -10.96 0.20
CA PHE A 96 -20.12 -10.96 1.56
C PHE A 96 -21.61 -10.60 1.54
N PRO A 97 -22.49 -11.41 2.15
CA PRO A 97 -23.94 -11.16 2.09
C PRO A 97 -24.39 -9.92 2.89
N TYR A 98 -23.62 -9.50 3.90
CA TYR A 98 -23.99 -8.44 4.85
C TYR A 98 -23.11 -7.19 4.65
N GLN A 99 -23.07 -6.65 3.43
CA GLN A 99 -22.21 -5.51 3.08
C GLN A 99 -22.50 -4.27 3.94
N ARG A 100 -23.77 -4.04 4.28
CA ARG A 100 -24.19 -2.86 5.07
C ARG A 100 -23.69 -2.96 6.50
N GLU A 101 -23.87 -4.12 7.11
CA GLU A 101 -23.45 -4.43 8.46
C GLU A 101 -21.92 -4.42 8.57
N LEU A 102 -21.22 -4.98 7.57
CA LEU A 102 -19.77 -4.94 7.49
C LEU A 102 -19.26 -3.50 7.38
N SER A 103 -19.85 -2.68 6.50
CA SER A 103 -19.48 -1.27 6.34
C SER A 103 -19.66 -0.49 7.64
N ALA A 104 -20.79 -0.69 8.33
CA ALA A 104 -21.06 -0.08 9.63
C ALA A 104 -20.07 -0.52 10.70
N ALA A 105 -19.72 -1.81 10.75
CA ALA A 105 -18.75 -2.36 11.69
C ALA A 105 -17.33 -1.83 11.45
N LEU A 106 -16.90 -1.75 10.19
CA LEU A 106 -15.59 -1.20 9.83
C LEU A 106 -15.49 0.29 10.15
N ALA A 107 -16.54 1.07 9.86
CA ALA A 107 -16.62 2.48 10.22
C ALA A 107 -16.53 2.68 11.74
N ALA A 108 -17.26 1.87 12.53
CA ALA A 108 -17.20 1.90 14.00
C ALA A 108 -15.81 1.53 14.54
N ALA A 109 -15.07 0.65 13.86
CA ALA A 109 -13.72 0.23 14.22
C ALA A 109 -12.61 1.22 13.80
N GLY A 110 -12.95 2.34 13.17
CA GLY A 110 -11.97 3.32 12.67
C GLY A 110 -11.22 2.87 11.42
N HIS A 111 -11.69 1.81 10.74
CA HIS A 111 -11.21 1.43 9.42
C HIS A 111 -11.98 2.24 8.38
N VAL A 112 -11.36 3.33 7.92
CA VAL A 112 -11.93 4.31 6.96
C VAL A 112 -12.60 3.64 5.75
N GLU A 113 -13.71 4.25 5.34
CA GLU A 113 -14.74 3.85 4.35
C GLU A 113 -14.23 3.28 3.01
N LEU A 114 -15.11 2.46 2.43
CA LEU A 114 -15.02 1.79 1.11
C LEU A 114 -15.17 2.75 -0.06
#